data_AF-A0A3A8W3C7-F1
#
_entry.id   AF-A0A3A8W3C7-F1
#
_cell.length_a   1.000
_cell.length_b   1.000
_cell.length_c   1.000
_cell.angle_alpha   90.00
_cell.angle_beta   90.00
_cell.angle_gamma   90.00
#
_symmetry.space_group_name_H-M   'P 1'
#
loop_
_entity.id
_entity.type
_entity.pdbx_description
1 polymer ?
#
loop_
_entity_poly.entity_id
_entity_poly.type
_entity_poly.pdbx_seq_one_letter_code
_entity_poly.pdbx_strand_id
1 'polypeptide(L)'
;MIDYRLIAEKDEYALIQRGSRMQEYAVVNGLDQDKGEWNYTCSYYGFGKYLKLSEEEALFKALDDFRSRTDKDYISHERLLEIATLLKDGLLEDDADEAYEYMCDTVELSEEEAEVLGIDMDKYRKN
;
A
#
# COMPACT_ATOMS: atom_id res chain seq x y z
N MET A 1 -2.25 29.49 5.16
CA MET A 1 -2.04 28.22 5.87
C MET A 1 -3.17 27.30 5.49
N ILE A 2 -2.86 26.14 4.90
CA ILE A 2 -3.87 25.13 4.64
C ILE A 2 -4.22 24.52 6.01
N ASP A 3 -5.49 24.53 6.37
CA ASP A 3 -5.98 23.83 7.54
C ASP A 3 -5.81 22.32 7.33
N TYR A 4 -5.18 21.61 8.27
CA TYR A 4 -5.01 20.16 8.23
C TYR A 4 -4.93 19.60 9.64
N ARG A 5 -5.24 18.31 9.77
CA ARG A 5 -4.99 17.51 10.96
C ARG A 5 -3.94 16.44 10.64
N LEU A 6 -2.87 16.40 11.41
CA LEU A 6 -1.88 15.33 11.34
C LEU A 6 -2.49 14.02 11.87
N ILE A 7 -2.31 12.92 11.13
CA ILE A 7 -2.74 11.58 11.52
C ILE A 7 -1.51 10.74 11.88
N ALA A 8 -0.51 10.71 10.99
CA ALA A 8 0.74 10.00 11.20
C ALA A 8 1.88 10.71 10.46
N GLU A 9 3.10 10.54 10.96
CA GLU A 9 4.32 11.05 10.33
C GLU A 9 5.43 10.02 10.56
N LYS A 10 6.17 9.70 9.50
CA LYS A 10 7.30 8.78 9.54
C LYS A 10 8.26 9.11 8.41
N ASP A 11 9.54 9.17 8.74
CA ASP A 11 10.61 9.57 7.83
C ASP A 11 10.31 10.94 7.19
N GLU A 12 10.28 11.02 5.86
CA GLU A 12 9.97 12.25 5.13
C GLU A 12 8.49 12.39 4.75
N TYR A 13 7.62 11.50 5.23
CA TYR A 13 6.21 11.44 4.83
C TYR A 13 5.27 11.71 6.00
N ALA A 14 4.14 12.34 5.71
CA ALA A 14 3.04 12.54 6.65
C ALA A 14 1.71 12.17 6.01
N LEU A 15 0.87 11.47 6.77
CA LEU A 15 -0.54 11.26 6.48
C LEU A 15 -1.34 12.34 7.21
N ILE A 16 -2.09 13.13 6.44
CA ILE A 16 -2.89 14.25 6.95
C ILE A 16 -4.34 14.13 6.50
N GLN A 17 -5.26 14.63 7.31
CA GLN A 17 -6.60 14.99 6.87
C GLN A 17 -6.57 16.46 6.48
N ARG A 18 -6.89 16.79 5.23
CA ARG A 18 -6.97 18.18 4.80
C ARG A 18 -8.26 18.82 5.31
N GLY A 19 -8.20 20.12 5.55
CA GLY A 19 -9.15 20.86 6.38
C GLY A 19 -10.58 20.86 5.87
N SER A 20 -11.46 21.52 6.64
CA SER A 20 -12.93 21.49 6.51
C SER A 20 -13.54 21.72 5.12
N ARG A 21 -12.81 22.32 4.16
CA ARG A 21 -13.27 22.57 2.78
C ARG A 21 -13.03 21.40 1.83
N MET A 22 -12.05 20.54 2.12
CA MET A 22 -11.69 19.39 1.30
C MET A 22 -11.79 18.16 2.18
N GLN A 23 -12.84 17.36 1.97
CA GLN A 23 -13.00 16.08 2.63
C GLN A 23 -12.06 15.06 1.98
N GLU A 24 -10.77 15.11 2.33
CA GLU A 24 -9.76 14.19 1.80
C GLU A 24 -8.67 13.88 2.81
N TYR A 25 -8.16 12.65 2.72
CA TYR A 25 -6.91 12.23 3.34
C TYR A 25 -5.79 12.32 2.31
N ALA A 26 -4.61 12.77 2.69
CA ALA A 26 -3.47 12.92 1.79
C ALA A 26 -2.17 12.44 2.42
N VAL A 27 -1.34 11.79 1.61
CA VAL A 27 0.06 11.54 1.95
C VAL A 27 0.89 12.65 1.33
N VAL A 28 1.66 13.36 2.16
CA VAL A 28 2.52 14.48 1.76
C VAL A 28 3.96 14.18 2.13
N ASN A 29 4.89 14.79 1.41
CA ASN A 29 6.33 14.72 1.69
C ASN A 29 6.84 16.06 2.24
N GLY A 30 7.72 16.00 3.23
CA GLY A 30 8.42 17.15 3.80
C GLY A 30 7.47 18.15 4.46
N LEU A 31 6.59 17.67 5.35
CA LEU A 31 5.67 18.53 6.09
C LEU A 31 6.45 19.43 7.06
N ASP A 32 6.38 20.74 6.84
CA ASP A 32 6.79 21.76 7.80
C ASP A 32 5.57 22.12 8.65
N GLN A 33 5.50 21.54 9.86
CA GLN A 33 4.36 21.74 10.75
C GLN A 33 4.24 23.18 11.25
N ASP A 34 5.35 23.90 11.39
CA ASP A 34 5.37 25.30 11.86
C ASP A 34 4.78 26.24 10.81
N LYS A 35 5.09 26.01 9.52
CA LYS A 35 4.54 26.78 8.41
C LYS A 35 3.18 26.27 7.92
N GLY A 36 2.85 25.01 8.22
CA GLY A 36 1.68 24.33 7.69
C GLY A 36 1.75 24.16 6.17
N GLU A 37 2.94 23.83 5.68
CA GLU A 37 3.27 23.66 4.27
C GLU A 37 4.01 22.32 4.07
N TRP A 38 4.04 21.80 2.84
CA TRP A 38 4.76 20.59 2.49
C TRP A 38 5.34 20.72 1.09
N ASN A 39 6.36 19.92 0.77
CA ASN A 39 7.05 20.00 -0.52
C ASN A 39 6.12 19.60 -1.68
N TYR A 40 5.48 18.44 -1.58
CA TYR A 40 4.53 17.94 -2.58
C TYR A 40 3.55 16.93 -1.98
N THR A 41 2.44 16.73 -2.68
CA THR A 41 1.42 15.71 -2.34
C THR A 41 1.76 14.44 -3.10
N CYS A 42 1.96 13.33 -2.38
CA CYS A 42 2.19 12.02 -2.99
C CYS A 42 0.89 11.42 -3.52
N SER A 43 -0.16 11.45 -2.70
CA SER A 43 -1.48 10.90 -3.00
C SER A 43 -2.56 11.65 -2.22
N TYR A 44 -3.80 11.58 -2.70
CA TYR A 44 -4.96 12.09 -1.97
C TYR A 44 -6.20 11.27 -2.30
N TYR A 45 -7.05 11.09 -1.31
CA TYR A 45 -8.24 10.26 -1.35
C TYR A 45 -9.40 11.06 -0.78
N GLY A 46 -10.24 11.56 -1.69
CA GLY A 46 -11.41 12.35 -1.33
C GLY A 46 -12.62 11.46 -0.98
N PHE A 47 -13.41 11.91 -0.02
CA PHE A 47 -14.65 11.27 0.45
C PHE A 47 -15.79 12.29 0.58
N GLY A 48 -17.02 11.79 0.64
CA GLY A 48 -18.22 12.62 0.86
C GLY A 48 -19.29 12.46 -0.22
N LYS A 49 -20.37 13.24 -0.12
CA LYS A 49 -21.63 13.04 -0.86
C LYS A 49 -21.50 12.90 -2.39
N TYR A 50 -20.47 13.51 -2.97
CA TYR A 50 -20.23 13.54 -4.43
C TYR A 50 -18.99 12.75 -4.85
N LEU A 51 -18.32 12.09 -3.92
CA LEU A 51 -17.10 11.32 -4.16
C LEU A 51 -17.40 9.83 -4.01
N LYS A 52 -16.57 9.02 -4.66
CA LYS A 52 -16.80 7.57 -4.77
C LYS A 52 -16.53 6.81 -3.47
N LEU A 53 -15.67 7.36 -2.61
CA LEU A 53 -15.21 6.71 -1.39
C LEU A 53 -16.01 7.18 -0.18
N SER A 54 -16.30 6.25 0.73
CA SER A 54 -16.64 6.59 2.11
C SER A 54 -15.43 7.20 2.84
N GLU A 55 -15.66 7.82 4.00
CA GLU A 55 -14.57 8.37 4.81
C GLU A 55 -13.58 7.28 5.24
N GLU A 56 -14.10 6.12 5.62
CA GLU A 56 -13.31 4.97 6.05
C GLU A 56 -12.50 4.37 4.89
N GLU A 57 -13.08 4.25 3.69
CA GLU A 57 -12.38 3.78 2.49
C GLU A 57 -11.26 4.73 2.06
N ALA A 58 -11.49 6.04 2.15
CA ALA A 58 -10.48 7.04 1.85
C ALA A 58 -9.33 7.01 2.87
N LEU A 59 -9.64 6.88 4.16
CA LEU A 59 -8.63 6.73 5.21
C LEU A 59 -7.82 5.45 5.02
N PHE A 60 -8.49 4.33 4.74
CA PHE A 60 -7.81 3.05 4.49
C PHE A 60 -6.82 3.16 3.33
N LYS A 61 -7.26 3.70 2.18
CA LYS A 61 -6.38 3.89 1.02
C LYS A 61 -5.20 4.81 1.32
N ALA A 62 -5.43 5.89 2.05
CA ALA A 62 -4.37 6.82 2.43
C ALA A 62 -3.37 6.18 3.41
N LEU A 63 -3.85 5.35 4.33
CA LEU A 63 -3.00 4.61 5.26
C LEU A 63 -2.20 3.51 4.55
N ASP A 64 -2.80 2.79 3.61
CA ASP A 64 -2.15 1.77 2.79
C ASP A 64 -0.99 2.37 1.96
N ASP A 65 -1.23 3.52 1.30
CA ASP A 65 -0.19 4.27 0.56
C ASP A 65 0.86 4.89 1.48
N PHE A 66 0.48 5.36 2.66
CA PHE A 66 1.47 5.87 3.63
C PHE A 66 2.42 4.75 4.06
N ARG A 67 1.89 3.59 4.42
CA ARG A 67 2.70 2.46 4.88
C ARG A 67 3.56 1.87 3.78
N SER A 68 3.06 1.76 2.55
CA SER A 68 3.87 1.27 1.41
C SER A 68 5.09 2.16 1.10
N ARG A 69 5.08 3.43 1.55
CA ARG A 69 6.20 4.36 1.41
C ARG A 69 7.16 4.33 2.59
N THR A 70 6.67 4.07 3.80
CA THR A 70 7.44 4.25 5.04
C THR A 70 7.88 2.94 5.69
N ASP A 71 7.22 1.83 5.36
CA ASP A 71 7.49 0.50 5.90
C ASP A 71 8.01 -0.39 4.78
N LYS A 72 9.30 -0.77 4.84
CA LYS A 72 9.93 -1.62 3.82
C LYS A 72 9.24 -2.97 3.69
N ASP A 73 8.80 -3.54 4.82
CA ASP A 73 8.22 -4.88 4.88
C ASP A 73 6.67 -4.85 4.73
N TYR A 74 6.10 -3.72 4.27
CA TYR A 74 4.66 -3.59 4.10
C TYR A 74 4.23 -3.90 2.67
N ILE A 75 3.41 -4.94 2.52
CA ILE A 75 2.73 -5.24 1.26
C ILE A 75 1.41 -4.46 1.23
N SER A 76 1.21 -3.65 0.19
CA SER A 76 -0.04 -2.92 0.01
C SER A 76 -1.22 -3.89 -0.14
N HIS A 77 -2.41 -3.45 0.25
CA HIS A 77 -3.61 -4.29 0.16
C HIS A 77 -3.88 -4.76 -1.27
N GLU A 78 -3.66 -3.88 -2.25
CA GLU A 78 -3.82 -4.20 -3.68
C GLU A 78 -2.85 -5.28 -4.12
N ARG A 79 -1.56 -5.17 -3.74
CA ARG A 79 -0.55 -6.16 -4.09
C ARG A 79 -0.80 -7.50 -3.40
N LEU A 80 -1.20 -7.49 -2.13
CA LEU A 80 -1.57 -8.70 -1.42
C LEU A 80 -2.76 -9.41 -2.07
N LEU A 81 -3.77 -8.65 -2.53
CA LEU A 81 -4.93 -9.20 -3.22
C LEU A 81 -4.56 -9.80 -4.59
N GLU A 82 -3.67 -9.15 -5.31
CA GLU A 82 -3.10 -9.68 -6.57
C GLU A 82 -2.37 -11.01 -6.32
N ILE A 83 -1.43 -11.05 -5.37
CA ILE A 83 -0.70 -12.26 -5.00
C ILE A 83 -1.68 -13.38 -4.62
N ALA A 84 -2.66 -13.09 -3.76
CA ALA A 84 -3.64 -14.08 -3.33
C ALA A 84 -4.50 -14.60 -4.50
N THR A 85 -4.82 -13.76 -5.47
CA THR A 85 -5.58 -14.15 -6.66
C THR A 85 -4.76 -15.07 -7.55
N LEU A 86 -3.52 -14.71 -7.84
CA LEU A 86 -2.64 -15.52 -8.68
C LEU A 86 -2.31 -16.86 -8.00
N LEU A 87 -1.99 -16.86 -6.71
CA LEU A 87 -1.78 -18.11 -5.96
C LEU A 87 -3.02 -19.00 -5.94
N LYS A 88 -4.22 -18.42 -5.80
CA LYS A 88 -5.48 -19.18 -5.88
C LYS A 88 -5.64 -19.83 -7.25
N ASP A 89 -5.35 -19.09 -8.32
CA ASP A 89 -5.52 -19.59 -9.68
C ASP A 89 -4.46 -20.65 -10.02
N GLY A 90 -3.21 -20.48 -9.60
CA GLY A 90 -2.15 -21.51 -9.71
C GLY A 90 -2.42 -22.78 -8.89
N LEU A 91 -2.95 -22.66 -7.66
CA LEU A 91 -3.35 -23.83 -6.85
C LEU A 91 -4.47 -24.67 -7.46
N LEU A 92 -5.28 -24.09 -8.36
CA LEU A 92 -6.34 -24.79 -9.07
C LEU A 92 -5.85 -25.45 -10.37
N GLU A 93 -4.70 -25.02 -10.89
CA GLU A 93 -4.20 -25.40 -12.22
C GLU A 93 -2.94 -26.28 -12.20
N ASP A 94 -2.04 -26.13 -11.21
CA ASP A 94 -0.71 -26.76 -11.24
C ASP A 94 -0.50 -27.87 -10.18
N ASP A 95 0.13 -28.99 -10.60
CA ASP A 95 0.76 -29.94 -9.68
C ASP A 95 1.99 -29.27 -9.02
N ALA A 96 2.34 -29.68 -7.79
CA ALA A 96 3.35 -29.03 -6.94
C ALA A 96 4.74 -28.80 -7.57
N ASP A 97 5.03 -29.46 -8.70
CA ASP A 97 6.31 -29.40 -9.42
C ASP A 97 6.51 -28.09 -10.22
N GLU A 98 5.47 -27.30 -10.52
CA GLU A 98 5.59 -26.06 -11.34
C GLU A 98 5.47 -24.76 -10.52
N ALA A 99 5.26 -24.89 -9.20
CA ALA A 99 4.97 -23.77 -8.30
C ALA A 99 6.05 -22.67 -8.24
N TYR A 100 7.35 -23.01 -8.34
CA TYR A 100 8.42 -22.00 -8.29
C TYR A 100 8.44 -21.12 -9.54
N GLU A 101 8.33 -21.72 -10.72
CA GLU A 101 8.28 -20.99 -12.00
C GLU A 101 7.02 -20.11 -12.04
N TYR A 102 5.87 -20.61 -11.57
CA TYR A 102 4.66 -19.80 -11.46
C TYR A 102 4.84 -18.59 -10.51
N MET A 103 5.40 -18.78 -9.32
CA MET A 103 5.61 -17.70 -8.35
C MET A 103 6.62 -16.64 -8.84
N CYS A 104 7.68 -17.04 -9.52
CA CYS A 104 8.67 -16.10 -10.05
C CYS A 104 8.21 -15.41 -11.34
N ASP A 105 7.66 -16.15 -12.30
CA ASP A 105 7.43 -15.64 -13.66
C ASP A 105 6.01 -15.14 -13.89
N THR A 106 5.00 -15.67 -13.16
CA THR A 106 3.60 -15.25 -13.30
C THR A 106 3.17 -14.32 -12.18
N VAL A 107 3.47 -14.66 -10.93
CA VAL A 107 3.15 -13.81 -9.77
C VAL A 107 4.11 -12.63 -9.65
N GLU A 108 5.32 -12.78 -10.21
CA GLU A 108 6.44 -11.86 -10.02
C GLU A 108 6.68 -11.60 -8.51
N LEU A 109 6.58 -12.65 -7.69
CA LEU A 109 6.72 -12.56 -6.25
C LEU A 109 8.19 -12.28 -5.89
N SER A 110 8.46 -11.12 -5.28
CA SER A 110 9.80 -10.78 -4.81
C SER A 110 10.20 -11.59 -3.57
N GLU A 111 11.51 -11.68 -3.29
CA GLU A 111 12.03 -12.35 -2.09
C GLU A 111 11.49 -11.71 -0.80
N GLU A 112 11.38 -10.38 -0.75
CA GLU A 112 10.83 -9.63 0.39
C GLU A 112 9.34 -9.95 0.61
N GLU A 113 8.54 -9.99 -0.46
CA GLU A 113 7.13 -10.36 -0.38
C GLU A 113 6.94 -11.80 0.08
N ALA A 114 7.77 -12.73 -0.40
CA ALA A 114 7.74 -14.13 0.01
C ALA A 114 8.08 -14.29 1.50
N GLU A 115 9.08 -13.57 2.01
CA GLU A 115 9.43 -13.58 3.44
C GLU A 115 8.27 -13.09 4.32
N VAL A 116 7.64 -11.98 3.94
CA VAL A 116 6.47 -11.43 4.65
C VAL A 116 5.29 -12.42 4.66
N LEU A 117 5.12 -13.18 3.58
CA LEU A 117 4.07 -14.21 3.48
C LEU A 117 4.45 -15.53 4.15
N GLY A 118 5.69 -15.68 4.63
CA GLY A 118 6.20 -16.93 5.21
C GLY A 118 6.40 -18.04 4.18
N ILE A 119 6.60 -17.67 2.92
CA ILE A 119 6.85 -18.60 1.80
C ILE A 119 8.36 -18.78 1.65
N ASP A 120 8.83 -20.00 1.88
CA ASP A 120 10.23 -20.39 1.67
C ASP A 120 10.42 -20.77 0.19
N MET A 121 10.80 -19.79 -0.63
CA MET A 121 10.97 -19.95 -2.08
C MET A 121 12.01 -21.03 -2.44
N ASP A 122 13.04 -21.21 -1.61
CA ASP A 122 14.10 -22.20 -1.86
C ASP A 122 13.58 -23.65 -1.78
N LYS A 123 12.49 -23.91 -1.05
CA LYS A 123 11.85 -25.25 -1.02
C LYS A 123 11.26 -25.66 -2.37
N TYR A 124 10.86 -24.68 -3.19
CA TYR A 124 10.21 -24.92 -4.47
C TYR A 124 11.20 -24.85 -5.64
N ARG A 125 12.40 -24.31 -5.41
CA ARG A 125 13.46 -24.22 -6.40
C ARG A 125 13.93 -25.62 -6.77
N LYS A 126 13.68 -26.04 -8.01
CA LYS A 126 14.22 -27.32 -8.53
C LYS A 126 15.75 -27.25 -8.48
N ASN A 127 16.38 -28.27 -7.89
CA ASN A 127 17.84 -28.47 -7.90
C ASN A 127 18.37 -28.71 -9.32
#